data_AF-A0A1Y3N1V1-F1
#
_entry.id   AF-A0A1Y3N1V1-F1
#
_cell.length_a   1.000
_cell.length_b   1.000
_cell.length_c   1.000
_cell.angle_alpha   90.00
_cell.angle_beta   90.00
_cell.angle_gamma   90.00
#
_symmetry.space_group_name_H-M   'P 1'
#
loop_
_entity.id
_entity.type
_entity.pdbx_description
1 polymer ?
#
loop_
_entity_poly.entity_id
_entity_poly.type
_entity_poly.pdbx_seq_one_letter_code
_entity_poly.pdbx_strand_id
1 'polypeptide(L)'
;MIHTFTDRKIKNIQVLQDINFNVHKLMRLTRLHSFSLILKTELYYDYNIQRINSVLDIIEDTYIPILKKYSLKPASKYPVIVYSTDSSSGKTESEYVHLNGYELMRKIIVWTRGITNTTVSEWLERIESGENILLEYRFRTLEDNYQEYFYNVFQETIETIYNDEISSENVQIYIIYSLTGVLIVLSIAINFLGITPLYNNSKKLHEKTLRMFKYLLKGSINDIISKFEVGIESITETYDISFDNKKNKTSSVENQNIVIRVIRKIKGLIINILLLGSVMLLSIPIIGERKTMILNINVYQYETLLQDIRSYLPGVAESYLNKEIERLENMQLMIYQGKLGLESTTKMRYLDSLLIDQKCRLEEDVCDTIVEVPSIEVTKNIVKLGLNELIEEFIDKAKATLYGSHIIEFKNEDHMYGSIIESNLDFILKCFDDGNFLFQFNTADHVIGALTKFDDLLYDNLFQSLKSVSLYLVFIVIGGTILIIISFFITYRTIKLTSDTLNELVNMIFIIPTSTINMIPQFKRFIETGSFEEE
;
A
#
# COMPACT_ATOMS: atom_id res chain seq x y z
N MET A 1 -8.72 -16.33 16.11
CA MET A 1 -9.76 -16.67 15.13
C MET A 1 -9.94 -15.60 14.07
N ILE A 2 -10.09 -14.31 14.43
CA ILE A 2 -10.11 -13.20 13.45
C ILE A 2 -8.76 -13.06 12.71
N HIS A 3 -7.63 -13.04 13.43
CA HIS A 3 -6.28 -12.99 12.81
C HIS A 3 -6.00 -14.12 11.80
N THR A 4 -6.31 -15.36 12.17
CA THR A 4 -6.08 -16.54 11.31
C THR A 4 -6.92 -16.54 10.03
N PHE A 5 -8.04 -15.82 10.00
CA PHE A 5 -8.92 -15.75 8.83
C PHE A 5 -8.47 -14.66 7.85
N THR A 6 -8.04 -13.51 8.37
CA THR A 6 -7.44 -12.40 7.59
C THR A 6 -6.14 -12.82 6.91
N ASP A 7 -5.28 -13.58 7.61
CA ASP A 7 -4.01 -14.07 7.06
C ASP A 7 -4.20 -14.91 5.78
N ARG A 8 -5.25 -15.75 5.73
CA ARG A 8 -5.50 -16.62 4.58
C ARG A 8 -5.99 -15.85 3.36
N LYS A 9 -6.77 -14.79 3.55
CA LYS A 9 -7.29 -13.94 2.45
C LYS A 9 -6.19 -13.09 1.85
N ILE A 10 -5.40 -12.42 2.69
CA ILE A 10 -4.24 -11.62 2.26
C ILE A 10 -3.23 -12.51 1.53
N LYS A 11 -2.95 -13.71 2.05
CA LYS A 11 -2.08 -14.67 1.38
C LYS A 11 -2.60 -15.09 0.00
N ASN A 12 -3.92 -15.28 -0.16
CA ASN A 12 -4.48 -15.57 -1.48
C ASN A 12 -4.27 -14.40 -2.45
N ILE A 13 -4.49 -13.16 -2.01
CA ILE A 13 -4.26 -11.97 -2.85
C ILE A 13 -2.79 -11.87 -3.26
N GLN A 14 -1.86 -12.08 -2.33
CA GLN A 14 -0.42 -12.09 -2.62
C GLN A 14 -0.08 -13.16 -3.66
N VAL A 15 -0.60 -14.37 -3.49
CA VAL A 15 -0.43 -15.47 -4.46
C VAL A 15 -1.00 -15.11 -5.84
N LEU A 16 -2.17 -14.44 -5.88
CA LEU A 16 -2.79 -14.02 -7.14
C LEU A 16 -2.02 -12.91 -7.86
N GLN A 17 -1.24 -12.08 -7.17
CA GLN A 17 -0.41 -11.06 -7.80
C GLN A 17 0.64 -11.67 -8.75
N ASP A 18 1.07 -12.90 -8.48
CA ASP A 18 2.02 -13.63 -9.33
C ASP A 18 1.35 -14.35 -10.53
N ILE A 19 0.03 -14.29 -10.68
CA ILE A 19 -0.67 -14.90 -11.83
C ILE A 19 -0.10 -14.36 -13.14
N ASN A 20 -0.03 -13.04 -13.26
CA ASN A 20 0.43 -12.42 -14.50
C ASN A 20 1.86 -12.86 -14.81
N PHE A 21 2.73 -12.85 -13.80
CA PHE A 21 4.10 -13.33 -13.94
C PHE A 21 4.15 -14.79 -14.43
N ASN A 22 3.43 -15.72 -13.79
CA ASN A 22 3.49 -17.13 -14.16
C ASN A 22 2.82 -17.44 -15.51
N VAL A 23 1.76 -16.71 -15.88
CA VAL A 23 1.15 -16.82 -17.21
C VAL A 23 2.11 -16.34 -18.28
N HIS A 24 2.77 -15.19 -18.11
CA HIS A 24 3.76 -14.69 -19.07
C HIS A 24 4.97 -15.63 -19.15
N LYS A 25 5.41 -16.19 -18.01
CA LYS A 25 6.45 -17.22 -17.97
C LYS A 25 6.04 -18.46 -18.77
N LEU A 26 4.79 -18.93 -18.63
CA LEU A 26 4.26 -20.06 -19.38
C LEU A 26 4.25 -19.78 -20.89
N MET A 27 3.79 -18.60 -21.29
CA MET A 27 3.74 -18.18 -22.68
C MET A 27 5.14 -18.08 -23.28
N ARG A 28 6.09 -17.48 -22.56
CA ARG A 28 7.52 -17.46 -22.93
C ARG A 28 8.06 -18.87 -23.15
N LEU A 29 7.85 -19.78 -22.19
CA LEU A 29 8.33 -21.17 -22.30
C LEU A 29 7.67 -21.91 -23.47
N THR A 30 6.40 -21.65 -23.73
CA THR A 30 5.67 -22.22 -24.87
C THR A 30 6.21 -21.68 -26.19
N ARG A 31 6.51 -20.38 -26.27
CA ARG A 31 7.15 -19.75 -27.42
C ARG A 31 8.53 -20.36 -27.68
N LEU A 32 9.39 -20.47 -26.66
CA LEU A 32 10.69 -21.15 -26.76
C LEU A 32 10.58 -22.62 -27.20
N HIS A 33 9.56 -23.33 -26.71
CA HIS A 33 9.29 -24.71 -27.11
C HIS A 33 8.96 -24.81 -28.61
N SER A 34 8.15 -23.89 -29.15
CA SER A 34 7.84 -23.84 -30.58
C SER A 34 9.11 -23.72 -31.45
N PHE A 35 10.14 -23.03 -30.96
CA PHE A 35 11.41 -22.93 -31.68
C PHE A 35 12.29 -24.16 -31.54
N SER A 36 12.31 -24.79 -30.36
CA SER A 36 13.02 -26.06 -30.21
C SER A 36 12.50 -27.13 -31.19
N LEU A 37 11.20 -27.06 -31.52
CA LEU A 37 10.57 -27.88 -32.55
C LEU A 37 11.05 -27.51 -33.96
N ILE A 38 11.07 -26.22 -34.31
CA ILE A 38 11.57 -25.76 -35.63
C ILE A 38 13.04 -26.15 -35.84
N LEU A 39 13.87 -25.97 -34.81
CA LEU A 39 15.29 -26.30 -34.82
C LEU A 39 15.56 -27.82 -34.74
N LYS A 40 14.51 -28.65 -34.61
CA LYS A 40 14.60 -30.11 -34.49
C LYS A 40 15.62 -30.57 -33.42
N THR A 41 15.74 -29.81 -32.31
CA THR A 41 16.74 -30.12 -31.28
C THR A 41 16.08 -30.81 -30.08
N GLU A 42 16.17 -32.14 -30.05
CA GLU A 42 15.50 -32.99 -29.04
C GLU A 42 15.89 -32.64 -27.59
N LEU A 43 17.15 -32.30 -27.34
CA LEU A 43 17.63 -31.91 -26.00
C LEU A 43 16.86 -30.72 -25.40
N TYR A 44 16.53 -29.72 -26.21
CA TYR A 44 15.78 -28.55 -25.74
C TYR A 44 14.28 -28.81 -25.64
N TYR A 45 13.76 -29.79 -26.38
CA TYR A 45 12.34 -30.15 -26.32
C TYR A 45 11.96 -30.65 -24.93
N ASP A 46 12.62 -31.70 -24.44
CA ASP A 46 12.28 -32.33 -23.15
C ASP A 46 12.48 -31.35 -21.99
N TYR A 47 13.56 -30.57 -22.06
CA TYR A 47 13.86 -29.51 -21.11
C TYR A 47 12.73 -28.47 -21.04
N ASN A 48 12.27 -27.96 -22.18
CA ASN A 48 11.20 -26.97 -22.23
C ASN A 48 9.85 -27.55 -21.75
N ILE A 49 9.52 -28.80 -22.12
CA ILE A 49 8.28 -29.45 -21.64
C ILE A 49 8.27 -29.61 -20.13
N GLN A 50 9.37 -30.06 -19.54
CA GLN A 50 9.46 -30.19 -18.08
C GLN A 50 9.23 -28.86 -17.38
N ARG A 51 9.78 -27.77 -17.92
CA ARG A 51 9.58 -26.41 -17.39
C ARG A 51 8.15 -25.90 -17.59
N ILE A 52 7.53 -26.20 -18.72
CA ILE A 52 6.13 -25.86 -18.98
C ILE A 52 5.22 -26.59 -17.99
N ASN A 53 5.42 -27.90 -17.82
CA ASN A 53 4.63 -28.71 -16.91
C ASN A 53 4.78 -28.26 -15.46
N SER A 54 5.99 -27.90 -15.01
CA SER A 54 6.16 -27.40 -13.63
C SER A 54 5.43 -26.08 -13.38
N VAL A 55 5.35 -25.18 -14.36
CA VAL A 55 4.55 -23.96 -14.26
C VAL A 55 3.05 -24.26 -14.32
N LEU A 56 2.62 -25.21 -15.16
CA LEU A 56 1.22 -25.66 -15.22
C LEU A 56 0.76 -26.26 -13.90
N ASP A 57 1.57 -27.10 -13.27
CA ASP A 57 1.24 -27.72 -11.99
C ASP A 57 1.07 -26.64 -10.90
N ILE A 58 1.95 -25.63 -10.87
CA ILE A 58 1.78 -24.45 -9.99
C ILE A 58 0.45 -23.74 -10.26
N ILE A 59 0.11 -23.49 -11.53
CA ILE A 59 -1.13 -22.81 -11.92
C ILE A 59 -2.37 -23.62 -11.50
N GLU A 60 -2.37 -24.93 -11.76
CA GLU A 60 -3.46 -25.85 -11.45
C GLU A 60 -3.65 -26.02 -9.94
N ASP A 61 -2.58 -26.20 -9.18
CA ASP A 61 -2.65 -26.46 -7.73
C ASP A 61 -2.89 -25.17 -6.94
N THR A 62 -2.39 -24.04 -7.42
CA THR A 62 -2.39 -22.78 -6.66
C THR A 62 -3.51 -21.83 -7.09
N TYR A 63 -3.66 -21.56 -8.39
CA TYR A 63 -4.55 -20.50 -8.88
C TYR A 63 -5.97 -20.98 -9.13
N ILE A 64 -6.14 -22.16 -9.72
CA ILE A 64 -7.47 -22.71 -10.03
C ILE A 64 -8.37 -22.80 -8.79
N PRO A 65 -7.92 -23.30 -7.61
CA PRO A 65 -8.77 -23.36 -6.42
C PRO A 65 -9.22 -21.98 -5.92
N ILE A 66 -8.39 -20.95 -6.10
CA ILE A 66 -8.71 -19.57 -5.70
C ILE A 66 -9.70 -18.97 -6.71
N LEU A 67 -9.38 -19.02 -8.00
CA LEU A 67 -10.19 -18.47 -9.08
C LEU A 67 -11.57 -19.15 -9.21
N LYS A 68 -11.66 -20.45 -8.90
CA LYS A 68 -12.92 -21.21 -8.95
C LYS A 68 -14.03 -20.60 -8.08
N LYS A 69 -13.68 -19.97 -6.96
CA LYS A 69 -14.64 -19.26 -6.09
C LYS A 69 -15.31 -18.08 -6.80
N TYR A 70 -14.64 -17.53 -7.81
CA TYR A 70 -15.06 -16.38 -8.60
C TYR A 70 -15.54 -16.78 -10.00
N SER A 71 -15.73 -18.07 -10.27
CA SER A 71 -16.15 -18.60 -11.58
C SER A 71 -17.51 -18.10 -12.08
N LEU A 72 -18.38 -17.64 -11.17
CA LEU A 72 -19.71 -17.08 -11.49
C LEU A 72 -19.68 -15.56 -11.73
N LYS A 73 -18.51 -14.92 -11.62
CA LYS A 73 -18.37 -13.49 -11.95
C LYS A 73 -18.57 -13.28 -13.46
N PRO A 74 -19.10 -12.12 -13.86
CA PRO A 74 -19.27 -11.79 -15.26
C PRO A 74 -17.92 -11.83 -15.99
N ALA A 75 -17.98 -12.07 -17.31
CA ALA A 75 -16.81 -12.04 -18.16
C ALA A 75 -16.11 -10.66 -18.12
N SER A 76 -14.79 -10.66 -18.33
CA SER A 76 -13.99 -9.45 -18.39
C SER A 76 -14.46 -8.53 -19.52
N LYS A 77 -14.34 -7.21 -19.30
CA LYS A 77 -14.58 -6.21 -20.35
C LYS A 77 -13.52 -6.27 -21.45
N TYR A 78 -12.35 -6.83 -21.15
CA TYR A 78 -11.27 -7.01 -22.10
C TYR A 78 -11.46 -8.32 -22.87
N PRO A 79 -11.41 -8.28 -24.21
CA PRO A 79 -11.51 -9.49 -25.01
C PRO A 79 -10.18 -10.26 -24.98
N VAL A 80 -10.25 -11.53 -25.40
CA VAL A 80 -9.12 -12.41 -25.66
C VAL A 80 -9.26 -12.92 -27.09
N ILE A 81 -8.16 -12.97 -27.84
CA ILE A 81 -8.17 -13.51 -29.20
C ILE A 81 -8.09 -15.04 -29.10
N VAL A 82 -9.10 -15.76 -29.58
CA VAL A 82 -9.08 -17.23 -29.60
C VAL A 82 -9.02 -17.71 -31.03
N TYR A 83 -8.08 -18.61 -31.30
CA TYR A 83 -8.01 -19.30 -32.58
C TYR A 83 -8.67 -20.68 -32.47
N SER A 84 -9.40 -21.06 -33.51
CA SER A 84 -9.96 -22.41 -33.64
C SER A 84 -9.78 -22.93 -35.05
N THR A 85 -9.51 -24.23 -35.16
CA THR A 85 -9.44 -24.91 -36.45
C THR A 85 -10.82 -25.47 -36.78
N ASP A 86 -11.40 -25.00 -37.88
CA ASP A 86 -12.64 -25.59 -38.38
C ASP A 86 -12.35 -27.01 -38.88
N SER A 87 -12.94 -27.99 -38.20
CA SER A 87 -12.82 -29.42 -38.52
C SER A 87 -13.20 -29.78 -39.97
N SER A 88 -13.99 -28.94 -40.65
CA SER A 88 -14.47 -29.21 -42.00
C SER A 88 -13.63 -28.57 -43.10
N SER A 89 -13.02 -27.40 -42.85
CA SER A 89 -12.22 -26.67 -43.84
C SER A 89 -10.72 -26.65 -43.55
N GLY A 90 -10.30 -27.06 -42.35
CA GLY A 90 -8.91 -26.95 -41.89
C GLY A 90 -8.42 -25.51 -41.73
N LYS A 91 -9.30 -24.52 -41.89
CA LYS A 91 -8.95 -23.10 -41.77
C LYS A 91 -8.94 -22.70 -40.30
N THR A 92 -7.94 -21.91 -39.94
CA THR A 92 -7.85 -21.29 -38.62
C THR A 92 -8.66 -19.99 -38.62
N GLU A 93 -9.73 -19.94 -37.86
CA GLU A 93 -10.54 -18.73 -37.63
C GLU A 93 -10.17 -18.09 -36.29
N SER A 94 -10.28 -16.76 -36.21
CA SER A 94 -10.07 -16.01 -34.98
C SER A 94 -11.35 -15.32 -34.52
N GLU A 95 -11.59 -15.34 -33.21
CA GLU A 95 -12.70 -14.63 -32.58
C GLU A 95 -12.23 -13.90 -31.32
N TYR A 96 -12.86 -12.76 -31.04
CA TYR A 96 -12.72 -12.07 -29.76
C TYR A 96 -13.71 -12.65 -28.76
N VAL A 97 -13.18 -13.26 -27.69
CA VAL A 97 -13.98 -13.89 -26.64
C VAL A 97 -13.76 -13.17 -25.32
N HIS A 98 -14.84 -12.84 -24.62
CA HIS A 98 -14.78 -12.29 -23.28
C HIS A 98 -14.85 -13.44 -22.26
N LEU A 99 -13.81 -13.55 -21.43
CA LEU A 99 -13.68 -14.62 -20.43
C LEU A 99 -13.42 -13.98 -19.07
N ASN A 100 -13.95 -14.57 -17.99
CA ASN A 100 -13.45 -14.22 -16.65
C ASN A 100 -12.09 -14.91 -16.39
N GLY A 101 -11.36 -14.48 -15.36
CA GLY A 101 -10.02 -15.02 -15.09
C GLY A 101 -9.99 -16.53 -14.82
N TYR A 102 -11.06 -17.12 -14.28
CA TYR A 102 -11.14 -18.57 -14.08
C TYR A 102 -11.28 -19.33 -15.42
N GLU A 103 -12.18 -18.87 -16.28
CA GLU A 103 -12.41 -19.44 -17.60
C GLU A 103 -11.16 -19.31 -18.48
N LEU A 104 -10.53 -18.14 -18.46
CA LEU A 104 -9.30 -17.89 -19.20
C LEU A 104 -8.18 -18.82 -18.73
N MET A 105 -7.96 -18.91 -17.41
CA MET A 105 -6.91 -19.78 -16.86
C MET A 105 -7.11 -21.25 -17.26
N ARG A 106 -8.35 -21.73 -17.24
CA ARG A 106 -8.68 -23.07 -17.73
C ARG A 106 -8.37 -23.26 -19.21
N LYS A 107 -8.68 -22.28 -20.05
CA LYS A 107 -8.37 -22.37 -21.48
C LYS A 107 -6.86 -22.40 -21.72
N ILE A 108 -6.09 -21.56 -21.01
CA ILE A 108 -4.62 -21.58 -21.05
C ILE A 108 -4.09 -22.97 -20.72
N ILE A 109 -4.54 -23.58 -19.61
CA ILE A 109 -4.17 -24.95 -19.23
C ILE A 109 -4.47 -25.94 -20.36
N VAL A 110 -5.68 -25.92 -20.92
CA VAL A 110 -6.08 -26.84 -22.00
C VAL A 110 -5.20 -26.68 -23.24
N TRP A 111 -4.93 -25.44 -23.66
CA TRP A 111 -4.08 -25.16 -24.82
C TRP A 111 -2.65 -25.65 -24.58
N THR A 112 -2.06 -25.32 -23.43
CA THR A 112 -0.69 -25.69 -23.13
C THR A 112 -0.52 -27.19 -22.89
N ARG A 113 -1.45 -27.85 -22.19
CA ARG A 113 -1.46 -29.33 -22.07
C ARG A 113 -1.63 -30.00 -23.43
N GLY A 114 -2.41 -29.39 -24.34
CA GLY A 114 -2.47 -29.84 -25.72
C GLY A 114 -1.09 -29.83 -26.38
N ILE A 115 -0.31 -28.76 -26.20
CA ILE A 115 1.05 -28.65 -26.75
C ILE A 115 1.97 -29.70 -26.13
N THR A 116 1.99 -29.83 -24.79
CA THR A 116 2.92 -30.73 -24.09
C THR A 116 2.57 -32.21 -24.20
N ASN A 117 1.30 -32.55 -24.43
CA ASN A 117 0.88 -33.94 -24.65
C ASN A 117 1.13 -34.42 -26.10
N THR A 118 1.40 -33.50 -27.04
CA THR A 118 1.73 -33.84 -28.42
C THR A 118 3.18 -34.30 -28.49
N THR A 119 3.42 -35.52 -28.97
CA THR A 119 4.76 -36.14 -28.95
C THR A 119 5.74 -35.43 -29.90
N VAL A 120 7.05 -35.51 -29.62
CA VAL A 120 8.10 -34.99 -30.52
C VAL A 120 7.93 -35.54 -31.93
N SER A 121 7.74 -36.85 -32.05
CA SER A 121 7.61 -37.53 -33.34
C SER A 121 6.44 -36.99 -34.14
N GLU A 122 5.31 -36.71 -33.50
CA GLU A 122 4.14 -36.13 -34.16
C GLU A 122 4.41 -34.70 -34.62
N TRP A 123 5.07 -33.88 -33.79
CA TRP A 123 5.48 -32.54 -34.20
C TRP A 123 6.46 -32.55 -35.37
N LEU A 124 7.46 -33.44 -35.34
CA LEU A 124 8.44 -33.58 -36.42
C LEU A 124 7.79 -34.06 -37.71
N GLU A 125 6.86 -35.02 -37.64
CA GLU A 125 6.10 -35.49 -38.81
C GLU A 125 5.29 -34.35 -39.43
N ARG A 126 4.64 -33.52 -38.61
CA ARG A 126 3.90 -32.33 -39.07
C ARG A 126 4.81 -31.33 -39.76
N ILE A 127 5.96 -31.00 -39.16
CA ILE A 127 6.96 -30.11 -39.76
C ILE A 127 7.48 -30.69 -41.10
N GLU A 128 7.76 -31.99 -41.15
CA GLU A 128 8.25 -32.68 -42.36
C GLU A 128 7.19 -32.78 -43.46
N SER A 129 5.91 -32.80 -43.08
CA SER A 129 4.79 -32.67 -44.02
C SER A 129 4.61 -31.26 -44.58
N GLY A 130 5.41 -30.29 -44.11
CA GLY A 130 5.37 -28.89 -44.53
C GLY A 130 4.41 -28.03 -43.71
N GLU A 131 3.89 -28.53 -42.59
CA GLU A 131 3.04 -27.74 -41.70
C GLU A 131 3.87 -26.70 -40.94
N ASN A 132 3.38 -25.46 -40.92
CA ASN A 132 3.98 -24.42 -40.09
C ASN A 132 3.40 -24.48 -38.67
N ILE A 133 4.16 -25.06 -37.75
CA ILE A 133 3.76 -25.20 -36.35
C ILE A 133 3.54 -23.87 -35.62
N LEU A 134 4.13 -22.76 -36.06
CA LEU A 134 3.85 -21.43 -35.48
C LEU A 134 2.44 -20.94 -35.78
N LEU A 135 1.82 -21.46 -36.86
CA LEU A 135 0.43 -21.15 -37.21
C LEU A 135 -0.59 -22.05 -36.53
N GLU A 136 -0.12 -23.01 -35.73
CA GLU A 136 -0.99 -23.87 -34.95
C GLU A 136 -1.77 -23.02 -33.93
N TYR A 137 -3.07 -23.29 -33.83
CA TYR A 137 -4.00 -22.39 -33.13
C TYR A 137 -3.65 -22.16 -31.65
N ARG A 138 -3.04 -23.14 -30.97
CA ARG A 138 -2.66 -23.03 -29.54
C ARG A 138 -1.46 -22.11 -29.37
N PHE A 139 -0.42 -22.27 -30.19
CA PHE A 139 0.73 -21.35 -30.18
C PHE A 139 0.28 -19.93 -30.49
N ARG A 140 -0.51 -19.75 -31.55
CA ARG A 140 -1.00 -18.44 -31.97
C ARG A 140 -1.92 -17.78 -30.94
N THR A 141 -2.78 -18.56 -30.27
CA THR A 141 -3.63 -18.04 -29.19
C THR A 141 -2.80 -17.56 -28.01
N LEU A 142 -1.75 -18.28 -27.63
CA LEU A 142 -0.88 -17.83 -26.54
C LEU A 142 -0.07 -16.60 -26.97
N GLU A 143 0.45 -16.58 -28.18
CA GLU A 143 1.31 -15.51 -28.66
C GLU A 143 0.58 -14.16 -28.83
N ASP A 144 -0.55 -14.15 -29.55
CA ASP A 144 -1.25 -12.90 -29.86
C ASP A 144 -1.86 -12.25 -28.62
N ASN A 145 -2.08 -13.02 -27.55
CA ASN A 145 -2.55 -12.50 -26.27
C ASN A 145 -1.44 -12.10 -25.30
N TYR A 146 -0.16 -12.32 -25.66
CA TYR A 146 1.00 -11.97 -24.84
C TYR A 146 1.11 -10.48 -24.55
N GLN A 147 0.79 -9.65 -25.55
CA GLN A 147 1.10 -8.22 -25.52
C GLN A 147 0.37 -7.49 -24.38
N GLU A 148 -0.95 -7.68 -24.24
CA GLU A 148 -1.74 -7.04 -23.15
C GLU A 148 -3.06 -7.77 -22.79
N TYR A 149 -3.59 -8.65 -23.66
CA TYR A 149 -4.95 -9.18 -23.51
C TYR A 149 -5.12 -10.06 -22.26
N PHE A 150 -4.25 -11.06 -22.05
CA PHE A 150 -4.32 -11.89 -20.84
C PHE A 150 -4.07 -11.06 -19.57
N TYR A 151 -3.10 -10.14 -19.62
CA TYR A 151 -2.76 -9.27 -18.51
C TYR A 151 -3.97 -8.48 -18.02
N ASN A 152 -4.69 -7.84 -18.94
CA ASN A 152 -5.86 -7.01 -18.60
C ASN A 152 -6.99 -7.83 -17.97
N VAL A 153 -7.27 -9.03 -18.48
CA VAL A 153 -8.29 -9.94 -17.90
C VAL A 153 -7.92 -10.36 -16.48
N PHE A 154 -6.65 -10.72 -16.25
CA PHE A 154 -6.19 -11.12 -14.93
C PHE A 154 -6.12 -9.95 -13.97
N GLN A 155 -5.72 -8.75 -14.41
CA GLN A 155 -5.76 -7.55 -13.57
C GLN A 155 -7.19 -7.20 -13.15
N GLU A 156 -8.16 -7.17 -14.08
CA GLU A 156 -9.57 -6.94 -13.73
C GLU A 156 -10.09 -8.02 -12.75
N THR A 157 -9.66 -9.27 -12.93
CA THR A 157 -10.00 -10.36 -12.01
C THR A 157 -9.40 -10.14 -10.63
N ILE A 158 -8.12 -9.78 -10.53
CA ILE A 158 -7.42 -9.51 -9.27
C ILE A 158 -8.05 -8.31 -8.56
N GLU A 159 -8.34 -7.22 -9.27
CA GLU A 159 -9.05 -6.06 -8.73
C GLU A 159 -10.43 -6.42 -8.21
N THR A 160 -11.18 -7.26 -8.93
CA THR A 160 -12.49 -7.74 -8.49
C THR A 160 -12.37 -8.56 -7.20
N ILE A 161 -11.42 -9.50 -7.14
CA ILE A 161 -11.17 -10.33 -5.96
C ILE A 161 -10.72 -9.46 -4.77
N TYR A 162 -9.81 -8.52 -5.02
CA TYR A 162 -9.34 -7.55 -4.05
C TYR A 162 -10.52 -6.77 -3.48
N ASN A 163 -11.37 -6.20 -4.33
CA ASN A 163 -12.54 -5.45 -3.91
C ASN A 163 -13.52 -6.32 -3.10
N ASP A 164 -13.79 -7.54 -3.53
CA ASP A 164 -14.69 -8.45 -2.80
C ASP A 164 -14.14 -8.83 -1.41
N GLU A 165 -12.85 -9.18 -1.31
CA GLU A 165 -12.25 -9.64 -0.06
C GLU A 165 -11.96 -8.48 0.90
N ILE A 166 -11.38 -7.39 0.38
CA ILE A 166 -10.93 -6.26 1.18
C ILE A 166 -12.04 -5.25 1.44
N SER A 167 -13.12 -5.16 0.65
CA SER A 167 -14.26 -4.31 1.01
C SER A 167 -14.81 -4.66 2.40
N SER A 168 -14.81 -5.95 2.77
CA SER A 168 -15.24 -6.41 4.09
C SER A 168 -14.31 -5.95 5.23
N GLU A 169 -13.01 -5.81 4.97
CA GLU A 169 -12.03 -5.34 5.96
C GLU A 169 -11.89 -3.82 5.97
N ASN A 170 -12.02 -3.17 4.81
CA ASN A 170 -12.12 -1.73 4.68
C ASN A 170 -13.29 -1.20 5.48
N VAL A 171 -14.42 -1.89 5.55
CA VAL A 171 -15.53 -1.48 6.45
C VAL A 171 -15.06 -1.40 7.90
N GLN A 172 -14.23 -2.33 8.39
CA GLN A 172 -13.70 -2.27 9.75
C GLN A 172 -12.73 -1.10 9.94
N ILE A 173 -11.84 -0.87 8.99
CA ILE A 173 -10.91 0.27 9.00
C ILE A 173 -11.69 1.59 8.93
N TYR A 174 -12.71 1.69 8.07
CA TYR A 174 -13.62 2.83 7.97
C TYR A 174 -14.40 3.06 9.26
N ILE A 175 -14.85 2.00 9.94
CA ILE A 175 -15.48 2.11 11.26
C ILE A 175 -14.48 2.69 12.27
N ILE A 176 -13.23 2.23 12.27
CA ILE A 176 -12.17 2.76 13.15
C ILE A 176 -11.89 4.23 12.83
N TYR A 177 -11.75 4.60 11.55
CA TYR A 177 -11.56 5.99 11.14
C TYR A 177 -12.76 6.88 11.47
N SER A 178 -13.98 6.39 11.26
CA SER A 178 -15.22 7.09 11.60
C SER A 178 -15.31 7.31 13.11
N LEU A 179 -15.05 6.27 13.91
CA LEU A 179 -15.04 6.34 15.37
C LEU A 179 -13.96 7.33 15.85
N THR A 180 -12.77 7.29 15.25
CA THR A 180 -11.68 8.23 15.57
C THR A 180 -12.08 9.67 15.22
N GLY A 181 -12.70 9.89 14.07
CA GLY A 181 -13.22 11.20 13.66
C GLY A 181 -14.30 11.72 14.62
N VAL A 182 -15.24 10.85 15.02
CA VAL A 182 -16.28 11.18 16.00
C VAL A 182 -15.67 11.56 17.35
N LEU A 183 -14.63 10.85 17.81
CA LEU A 183 -13.92 11.17 19.05
C LEU A 183 -13.20 12.52 18.97
N ILE A 184 -12.59 12.86 17.82
CA ILE A 184 -11.98 14.17 17.60
C ILE A 184 -13.04 15.27 17.67
N VAL A 185 -14.18 15.10 16.98
CA VAL A 185 -15.28 16.07 16.98
C VAL A 185 -15.87 16.24 18.38
N LEU A 186 -16.10 15.16 19.12
CA LEU A 186 -16.57 15.20 20.51
C LEU A 186 -15.59 15.93 21.43
N SER A 187 -14.29 15.66 21.29
CA SER A 187 -13.24 16.34 22.05
C SER A 187 -13.23 17.85 21.78
N ILE A 188 -13.36 18.26 20.51
CA ILE A 188 -13.46 19.66 20.11
C ILE A 188 -14.73 20.29 20.68
N ALA A 189 -15.88 19.60 20.58
CA ALA A 189 -17.16 20.10 21.07
C ALA A 189 -17.16 20.32 22.59
N ILE A 190 -16.63 19.38 23.38
CA ILE A 190 -16.51 19.53 24.85
C ILE A 190 -15.66 20.75 25.21
N ASN A 191 -14.55 20.96 24.50
CA ASN A 191 -13.67 22.10 24.75
C ASN A 191 -14.32 23.44 24.36
N PHE A 192 -14.97 23.49 23.20
CA PHE A 192 -15.50 24.74 22.64
C PHE A 192 -16.85 25.14 23.25
N LEU A 193 -17.76 24.17 23.44
CA LEU A 193 -19.12 24.41 23.95
C LEU A 193 -19.25 24.25 25.47
N GLY A 194 -18.38 23.45 26.10
CA GLY A 194 -18.42 23.23 27.54
C GLY A 194 -17.44 24.15 28.29
N ILE A 195 -16.15 23.85 28.15
CA ILE A 195 -15.12 24.43 29.02
C ILE A 195 -14.92 25.92 28.76
N THR A 196 -14.81 26.32 27.49
CA THR A 196 -14.58 27.72 27.09
C THR A 196 -15.65 28.68 27.61
N PRO A 197 -16.96 28.47 27.34
CA PRO A 197 -17.99 29.38 27.81
C PRO A 197 -18.16 29.35 29.33
N LEU A 198 -18.02 28.19 29.98
CA LEU A 198 -18.06 28.09 31.44
C LEU A 198 -16.95 28.93 32.07
N TYR A 199 -15.72 28.82 31.56
CA TYR A 199 -14.58 29.60 32.04
C TYR A 199 -14.79 31.10 31.81
N ASN A 200 -15.26 31.49 30.62
CA ASN A 200 -15.52 32.89 30.30
C ASN A 200 -16.64 33.50 31.17
N ASN A 201 -17.74 32.76 31.38
CA ASN A 201 -18.86 33.23 32.20
C ASN A 201 -18.49 33.30 33.67
N SER A 202 -17.82 32.27 34.20
CA SER A 202 -17.30 32.27 35.57
C SER A 202 -16.36 33.46 35.80
N LYS A 203 -15.41 33.69 34.89
CA LYS A 203 -14.49 34.82 34.98
C LYS A 203 -15.23 36.17 34.94
N LYS A 204 -16.17 36.34 34.01
CA LYS A 204 -16.99 37.56 33.91
C LYS A 204 -17.79 37.81 35.20
N LEU A 205 -18.39 36.77 35.76
CA LEU A 205 -19.20 36.89 36.97
C LEU A 205 -18.33 37.20 38.20
N HIS A 206 -17.16 36.57 38.30
CA HIS A 206 -16.17 36.89 39.32
C HIS A 206 -15.68 38.35 39.22
N GLU A 207 -15.31 38.82 38.02
CA GLU A 207 -14.90 40.21 37.79
C GLU A 207 -16.01 41.21 38.11
N LYS A 208 -17.25 40.92 37.69
CA LYS A 208 -18.42 41.74 37.99
C LYS A 208 -18.65 41.82 39.50
N THR A 209 -18.58 40.70 40.21
CA THR A 209 -18.82 40.69 41.65
C THR A 209 -17.71 41.39 42.42
N LEU A 210 -16.45 41.23 42.05
CA LEU A 210 -15.36 42.01 42.63
C LEU A 210 -15.54 43.52 42.40
N ARG A 211 -16.03 43.94 41.22
CA ARG A 211 -16.40 45.33 40.98
C ARG A 211 -17.53 45.79 41.90
N MET A 212 -18.51 44.94 42.21
CA MET A 212 -19.58 45.23 43.18
C MET A 212 -19.02 45.71 44.53
N PHE A 213 -18.04 44.98 45.06
CA PHE A 213 -17.43 45.28 46.36
C PHE A 213 -16.70 46.62 46.38
N LYS A 214 -16.26 47.13 45.23
CA LYS A 214 -15.64 48.47 45.13
C LYS A 214 -16.62 49.60 45.45
N TYR A 215 -17.93 49.37 45.28
CA TYR A 215 -18.97 50.39 45.49
C TYR A 215 -19.52 50.42 46.92
N LEU A 216 -19.17 49.45 47.77
CA LEU A 216 -19.54 49.47 49.18
C LEU A 216 -18.76 50.58 49.91
N LEU A 217 -19.47 51.42 50.66
CA LEU A 217 -18.85 52.45 51.49
C LEU A 217 -17.94 51.78 52.53
N LYS A 218 -16.76 52.35 52.75
CA LYS A 218 -15.74 51.80 53.66
C LYS A 218 -16.28 51.57 55.10
N GLY A 219 -17.22 52.39 55.54
CA GLY A 219 -17.92 52.22 56.81
C GLY A 219 -18.86 51.01 56.85
N SER A 220 -19.55 50.68 55.75
CA SER A 220 -20.41 49.50 55.63
C SER A 220 -19.59 48.21 55.66
N ILE A 221 -18.43 48.21 55.01
CA ILE A 221 -17.50 47.07 55.01
C ILE A 221 -17.00 46.81 56.44
N ASN A 222 -16.64 47.86 57.18
CA ASN A 222 -16.20 47.72 58.57
C ASN A 222 -17.31 47.21 59.50
N ASP A 223 -18.58 47.60 59.29
CA ASP A 223 -19.72 47.09 60.06
C ASP A 223 -20.06 45.62 59.72
N ILE A 224 -19.85 45.21 58.46
CA ILE A 224 -19.98 43.80 58.06
C ILE A 224 -18.85 42.97 58.66
N ILE A 225 -17.60 43.46 58.60
CA ILE A 225 -16.42 42.79 59.18
C ILE A 225 -16.60 42.65 60.70
N SER A 226 -17.02 43.71 61.40
CA SER A 226 -17.20 43.66 62.86
C SER A 226 -18.28 42.66 63.27
N LYS A 227 -19.42 42.59 62.55
CA LYS A 227 -20.46 41.59 62.80
C LYS A 227 -20.00 40.16 62.51
N PHE A 228 -19.16 39.99 61.49
CA PHE A 228 -18.54 38.69 61.20
C PHE A 228 -17.52 38.29 62.27
N GLU A 229 -16.68 39.22 62.75
CA GLU A 229 -15.75 38.96 63.84
C GLU A 229 -16.49 38.58 65.12
N VAL A 230 -17.55 39.31 65.49
CA VAL A 230 -18.42 38.99 66.63
C VAL A 230 -19.11 37.63 66.46
N GLY A 231 -19.56 37.31 65.23
CA GLY A 231 -20.16 36.01 64.94
C GLY A 231 -19.16 34.85 64.99
N ILE A 232 -17.94 35.07 64.49
CA ILE A 232 -16.83 34.11 64.60
C ILE A 232 -16.49 33.91 66.07
N GLU A 233 -16.30 34.98 66.84
CA GLU A 233 -15.98 34.95 68.26
C GLU A 233 -17.07 34.20 69.04
N SER A 234 -18.35 34.48 68.79
CA SER A 234 -19.48 33.76 69.39
C SER A 234 -19.50 32.26 69.04
N ILE A 235 -19.27 31.86 67.79
CA ILE A 235 -19.23 30.44 67.39
C ILE A 235 -17.98 29.76 67.98
N THR A 236 -16.85 30.45 68.02
CA THR A 236 -15.58 29.97 68.56
C THR A 236 -15.69 29.73 70.07
N GLU A 237 -16.37 30.63 70.78
CA GLU A 237 -16.68 30.55 72.22
C GLU A 237 -17.73 29.47 72.52
N THR A 238 -18.69 29.23 71.61
CA THR A 238 -19.72 28.19 71.76
C THR A 238 -19.20 26.77 71.47
N TYR A 239 -18.20 26.62 70.60
CA TYR A 239 -17.69 25.32 70.15
C TYR A 239 -16.23 25.00 70.54
N ASP A 240 -15.56 25.90 71.27
CA ASP A 240 -14.20 25.75 71.82
C ASP A 240 -13.13 25.33 70.79
N ILE A 241 -13.15 25.96 69.61
CA ILE A 241 -12.24 25.68 68.48
C ILE A 241 -11.15 26.76 68.41
N SER A 242 -9.87 26.44 68.67
CA SER A 242 -8.79 27.45 68.59
C SER A 242 -8.48 27.88 67.13
N PHE A 243 -8.62 29.20 66.86
CA PHE A 243 -8.53 29.78 65.51
C PHE A 243 -7.10 30.06 65.00
N ASP A 244 -6.07 29.82 65.81
CA ASP A 244 -4.70 30.28 65.54
C ASP A 244 -3.94 29.50 64.44
N ASN A 245 -4.37 28.28 64.07
CA ASN A 245 -3.64 27.45 63.10
C ASN A 245 -3.91 27.75 61.61
N LYS A 246 -4.80 28.70 61.27
CA LYS A 246 -5.23 28.93 59.87
C LYS A 246 -4.52 30.08 59.14
N LYS A 247 -3.76 30.94 59.83
CA LYS A 247 -3.10 32.12 59.22
C LYS A 247 -1.91 31.81 58.31
N ASN A 248 -1.29 30.63 58.42
CA ASN A 248 -0.07 30.29 57.65
C ASN A 248 -0.31 29.69 56.25
N LYS A 249 -1.56 29.54 55.78
CA LYS A 249 -1.86 28.81 54.53
C LYS A 249 -2.19 29.69 53.32
N THR A 250 -2.23 31.02 53.49
CA THR A 250 -2.70 31.97 52.45
C THR A 250 -1.58 32.59 51.60
N SER A 251 -0.30 32.41 51.93
CA SER A 251 0.82 33.05 51.22
C SER A 251 1.41 32.26 50.03
N SER A 252 0.87 31.07 49.69
CA SER A 252 1.43 30.23 48.60
C SER A 252 0.57 30.14 47.33
N VAL A 253 -0.56 30.86 47.26
CA VAL A 253 -1.56 30.70 46.18
C VAL A 253 -1.27 31.57 44.95
N GLU A 254 -0.41 32.59 45.04
CA GLU A 254 -0.33 33.64 44.01
C GLU A 254 0.68 33.37 42.88
N ASN A 255 1.55 32.36 42.99
CA ASN A 255 2.64 32.12 42.02
C ASN A 255 2.46 30.87 41.12
N GLN A 256 1.24 30.36 40.94
CA GLN A 256 0.99 29.30 39.94
C GLN A 256 1.02 29.86 38.50
N ASN A 257 2.26 29.98 37.99
CA ASN A 257 2.76 30.11 36.62
C ASN A 257 1.73 30.28 35.50
N ILE A 258 1.79 31.45 34.84
CA ILE A 258 1.16 31.77 33.55
C ILE A 258 1.37 30.66 32.51
N VAL A 259 2.53 29.99 32.55
CA VAL A 259 2.89 28.83 31.72
C VAL A 259 1.93 27.64 31.92
N ILE A 260 1.52 27.33 33.16
CA ILE A 260 0.55 26.25 33.44
C ILE A 260 -0.83 26.62 32.86
N ARG A 261 -1.18 27.90 32.87
CA ARG A 261 -2.46 28.41 32.33
C ARG A 261 -2.50 28.36 30.80
N VAL A 262 -1.37 28.60 30.14
CA VAL A 262 -1.21 28.49 28.67
C VAL A 262 -1.14 27.02 28.24
N ILE A 263 -0.40 26.17 28.96
CA ILE A 263 -0.34 24.72 28.71
C ILE A 263 -1.73 24.07 28.82
N ARG A 264 -2.58 24.51 29.77
CA ARG A 264 -3.97 24.03 29.87
C ARG A 264 -4.84 24.41 28.66
N LYS A 265 -4.58 25.56 28.02
CA LYS A 265 -5.32 25.99 26.81
C LYS A 265 -4.87 25.27 25.54
N ILE A 266 -3.59 24.90 25.43
CA ILE A 266 -3.00 24.32 24.21
C ILE A 266 -3.09 22.79 24.18
N LYS A 267 -3.23 22.13 25.34
CA LYS A 267 -3.27 20.65 25.45
C LYS A 267 -4.30 19.96 24.55
N GLY A 268 -5.52 20.52 24.41
CA GLY A 268 -6.55 19.93 23.56
C GLY A 268 -6.22 20.00 22.06
N LEU A 269 -5.48 21.03 21.64
CA LEU A 269 -5.12 21.29 20.25
C LEU A 269 -3.94 20.39 19.81
N ILE A 270 -2.97 20.17 20.69
CA ILE A 270 -1.83 19.25 20.47
C ILE A 270 -2.31 17.81 20.25
N ILE A 271 -3.29 17.35 21.06
CA ILE A 271 -3.82 15.99 20.95
C ILE A 271 -4.51 15.78 19.58
N ASN A 272 -5.24 16.77 19.09
CA ASN A 272 -5.91 16.69 17.79
C ASN A 272 -4.93 16.71 16.61
N ILE A 273 -3.83 17.49 16.70
CA ILE A 273 -2.77 17.50 15.66
C ILE A 273 -2.04 16.15 15.61
N LEU A 274 -1.74 15.56 16.77
CA LEU A 274 -1.13 14.23 16.86
C LEU A 274 -2.01 13.13 16.25
N LEU A 275 -3.32 13.21 16.45
CA LEU A 275 -4.30 12.30 15.85
C LEU A 275 -4.43 12.46 14.34
N LEU A 276 -4.27 13.67 13.81
CA LEU A 276 -4.34 13.91 12.36
C LEU A 276 -3.09 13.42 11.64
N GLY A 277 -1.91 13.61 12.27
CA GLY A 277 -0.63 13.18 11.71
C GLY A 277 -0.46 11.67 11.62
N SER A 278 -1.08 10.90 12.52
CA SER A 278 -1.01 9.43 12.48
C SER A 278 -1.83 8.81 11.33
N VAL A 279 -2.88 9.49 10.85
CA VAL A 279 -3.74 9.00 9.77
C VAL A 279 -3.10 9.20 8.39
N MET A 280 -2.32 10.27 8.20
CA MET A 280 -1.66 10.56 6.91
C MET A 280 -0.44 9.69 6.60
N LEU A 281 0.10 8.95 7.57
CA LEU A 281 1.27 8.08 7.38
C LEU A 281 0.92 6.71 6.77
N LEU A 282 -0.35 6.44 6.46
CA LEU A 282 -0.85 5.13 6.01
C LEU A 282 -1.18 5.12 4.52
N SER A 283 -0.18 5.37 3.69
CA SER A 283 -0.24 5.05 2.26
C SER A 283 1.02 4.30 1.86
N ILE A 284 0.89 2.98 1.67
CA ILE A 284 1.98 2.14 1.18
C ILE A 284 1.69 1.82 -0.29
N PRO A 285 2.61 2.08 -1.22
CA PRO A 285 2.47 1.70 -2.61
C PRO A 285 2.91 0.25 -2.87
N ILE A 286 2.34 -0.31 -3.93
CA ILE A 286 2.51 -1.70 -4.38
C ILE A 286 3.78 -1.80 -5.25
N ILE A 287 4.65 -2.77 -4.95
CA ILE A 287 5.94 -3.00 -5.62
C ILE A 287 5.95 -4.41 -6.20
N GLY A 288 5.28 -4.62 -7.34
CA GLY A 288 5.18 -5.94 -7.97
C GLY A 288 5.56 -6.00 -9.46
N GLU A 289 5.80 -4.86 -10.12
CA GLU A 289 5.85 -4.84 -11.60
C GLU A 289 7.17 -5.29 -12.23
N ARG A 290 8.29 -5.30 -11.48
CA ARG A 290 9.63 -5.54 -12.03
C ARG A 290 9.82 -6.94 -12.62
N LYS A 291 9.22 -7.97 -12.02
CA LYS A 291 9.33 -9.36 -12.50
C LYS A 291 8.74 -9.50 -13.90
N THR A 292 7.60 -8.86 -14.15
CA THR A 292 6.94 -8.83 -15.45
C THR A 292 7.79 -8.09 -16.49
N MET A 293 8.40 -6.96 -16.12
CA MET A 293 9.29 -6.22 -17.03
C MET A 293 10.49 -7.06 -17.49
N ILE A 294 11.11 -7.85 -16.60
CA ILE A 294 12.22 -8.76 -16.96
C ILE A 294 11.77 -9.84 -17.96
N LEU A 295 10.59 -10.43 -17.74
CA LEU A 295 10.02 -11.40 -18.69
C LEU A 295 9.74 -10.75 -20.05
N ASN A 296 9.15 -9.56 -20.04
CA ASN A 296 8.82 -8.82 -21.26
C ASN A 296 10.07 -8.43 -22.04
N ILE A 297 11.11 -7.94 -21.38
CA ILE A 297 12.40 -7.65 -22.04
C ILE A 297 12.94 -8.90 -22.72
N ASN A 298 12.94 -10.04 -22.01
CA ASN A 298 13.45 -11.28 -22.58
C ASN A 298 12.65 -11.77 -23.81
N VAL A 299 11.32 -11.63 -23.77
CA VAL A 299 10.46 -11.98 -24.93
C VAL A 299 10.62 -10.98 -26.06
N TYR A 300 10.56 -9.67 -25.81
CA TYR A 300 10.66 -8.67 -26.87
C TYR A 300 12.06 -8.59 -27.49
N GLN A 301 13.11 -8.88 -26.72
CA GLN A 301 14.46 -9.05 -27.28
C GLN A 301 14.52 -10.21 -28.25
N TYR A 302 13.87 -11.31 -27.88
CA TYR A 302 13.78 -12.47 -28.74
C TYR A 302 13.00 -12.17 -30.03
N GLU A 303 11.83 -11.55 -29.92
CA GLU A 303 11.03 -11.16 -31.09
C GLU A 303 11.73 -10.09 -31.96
N THR A 304 12.57 -9.24 -31.34
CA THR A 304 13.44 -8.28 -32.05
C THR A 304 14.49 -8.99 -32.90
N LEU A 305 15.08 -10.08 -32.41
CA LEU A 305 16.07 -10.86 -33.18
C LEU A 305 15.42 -11.69 -34.28
N LEU A 306 14.24 -12.26 -34.01
CA LEU A 306 13.51 -13.05 -35.00
C LEU A 306 12.86 -12.21 -36.10
N GLN A 307 12.44 -11.01 -35.76
CA GLN A 307 11.67 -10.12 -36.64
C GLN A 307 10.40 -10.80 -37.18
N ASP A 308 9.61 -11.40 -36.29
CA ASP A 308 8.38 -12.09 -36.68
C ASP A 308 7.28 -11.11 -37.12
N ILE A 309 7.30 -10.73 -38.41
CA ILE A 309 6.34 -9.86 -39.09
C ILE A 309 4.87 -10.30 -38.99
N ARG A 310 4.60 -11.55 -38.60
CA ARG A 310 3.21 -12.04 -38.43
C ARG A 310 2.63 -11.61 -37.10
N SER A 311 3.47 -11.61 -36.07
CA SER A 311 3.10 -11.31 -34.69
C SER A 311 3.33 -9.84 -34.36
N TYR A 312 4.33 -9.22 -35.00
CA TYR A 312 4.70 -7.83 -34.80
C TYR A 312 4.93 -7.16 -36.14
N LEU A 313 4.30 -6.03 -36.40
CA LEU A 313 4.70 -5.22 -37.55
C LEU A 313 6.18 -4.79 -37.40
N PRO A 314 6.94 -4.63 -38.50
CA PRO A 314 8.35 -4.25 -38.42
C PRO A 314 8.58 -3.02 -37.55
N GLY A 315 9.40 -3.19 -36.52
CA GLY A 315 9.72 -2.15 -35.55
C GLY A 315 8.86 -2.11 -34.29
N VAL A 316 7.79 -2.90 -34.22
CA VAL A 316 6.90 -2.94 -33.05
C VAL A 316 7.55 -3.70 -31.89
N ALA A 317 8.17 -4.85 -32.15
CA ALA A 317 8.87 -5.63 -31.11
C ALA A 317 9.99 -4.81 -30.44
N GLU A 318 10.75 -4.07 -31.24
CA GLU A 318 11.82 -3.18 -30.81
C GLU A 318 11.29 -1.98 -30.01
N SER A 319 10.15 -1.43 -30.44
CA SER A 319 9.47 -0.35 -29.70
C SER A 319 9.00 -0.84 -28.33
N TYR A 320 8.46 -2.06 -28.25
CA TYR A 320 8.08 -2.67 -26.97
C TYR A 320 9.29 -3.02 -26.11
N LEU A 321 10.37 -3.54 -26.70
CA LEU A 321 11.63 -3.78 -26.01
C LEU A 321 12.17 -2.48 -25.40
N ASN A 322 12.25 -1.41 -26.18
CA ASN A 322 12.72 -0.11 -25.71
C ASN A 322 11.83 0.43 -24.59
N LYS A 323 10.51 0.35 -24.74
CA LYS A 323 9.54 0.78 -23.71
C LYS A 323 9.75 0.03 -22.39
N GLU A 324 9.92 -1.29 -22.43
CA GLU A 324 10.10 -2.09 -21.21
C GLU A 324 11.48 -1.88 -20.57
N ILE A 325 12.53 -1.67 -21.38
CA ILE A 325 13.85 -1.23 -20.90
C ILE A 325 13.74 0.10 -20.13
N GLU A 326 13.14 1.12 -20.74
CA GLU A 326 12.98 2.45 -20.14
C GLU A 326 12.13 2.39 -18.86
N ARG A 327 11.06 1.58 -18.86
CA ARG A 327 10.22 1.38 -17.67
C ARG A 327 11.00 0.74 -16.53
N LEU A 328 11.77 -0.31 -16.81
CA LEU A 328 12.55 -1.00 -15.79
C LEU A 328 13.66 -0.09 -15.24
N GLU A 329 14.37 0.62 -16.09
CA GLU A 329 15.42 1.56 -15.70
C GLU A 329 14.88 2.70 -14.82
N ASN A 330 13.76 3.31 -15.22
CA ASN A 330 13.09 4.33 -14.42
C ASN A 330 12.60 3.77 -13.09
N MET A 331 12.05 2.54 -13.07
CA MET A 331 11.61 1.89 -11.85
C MET A 331 12.78 1.62 -10.90
N GLN A 332 13.91 1.13 -11.40
CA GLN A 332 15.13 0.94 -10.60
C GLN A 332 15.62 2.25 -10.01
N LEU A 333 15.67 3.32 -10.81
CA LEU A 333 16.08 4.63 -10.34
C LEU A 333 15.14 5.17 -9.25
N MET A 334 13.82 5.00 -9.41
CA MET A 334 12.84 5.42 -8.41
C MET A 334 12.97 4.64 -7.10
N ILE A 335 13.22 3.33 -7.16
CA ILE A 335 13.48 2.47 -5.99
C ILE A 335 14.78 2.88 -5.31
N TYR A 336 15.85 3.04 -6.09
CA TYR A 336 17.15 3.48 -5.58
C TYR A 336 17.06 4.83 -4.88
N GLN A 337 16.28 5.77 -5.41
CA GLN A 337 16.10 7.11 -4.84
C GLN A 337 15.06 7.17 -3.71
N GLY A 338 14.29 6.12 -3.46
CA GLY A 338 13.18 6.13 -2.49
C GLY A 338 12.01 7.02 -2.91
N LYS A 339 11.78 7.19 -4.22
CA LYS A 339 10.69 8.02 -4.75
C LYS A 339 9.32 7.33 -4.73
N LEU A 340 9.29 6.01 -4.52
CA LEU A 340 8.06 5.22 -4.43
C LEU A 340 7.53 5.13 -2.99
N GLY A 341 7.63 6.19 -2.20
CA GLY A 341 7.18 6.18 -0.80
C GLY A 341 7.93 5.21 0.12
N LEU A 342 9.04 4.65 -0.37
CA LEU A 342 9.97 3.83 0.40
C LEU A 342 11.23 4.63 0.72
N GLU A 343 11.96 4.19 1.74
CA GLU A 343 13.34 4.65 1.91
C GLU A 343 14.21 4.23 0.71
N SER A 344 15.26 4.98 0.42
CA SER A 344 16.26 4.56 -0.59
C SER A 344 16.82 3.19 -0.23
N THR A 345 16.98 2.31 -1.22
CA THR A 345 17.58 0.97 -1.02
C THR A 345 18.98 1.04 -0.41
N THR A 346 19.73 2.12 -0.62
CA THR A 346 21.04 2.36 0.02
C THR A 346 20.99 2.46 1.55
N LYS A 347 19.81 2.70 2.12
CA LYS A 347 19.58 2.82 3.57
C LYS A 347 18.89 1.58 4.16
N MET A 348 18.35 0.70 3.31
CA MET A 348 17.63 -0.50 3.73
C MET A 348 18.59 -1.64 4.07
N ARG A 349 19.17 -1.60 5.27
CA ARG A 349 20.17 -2.60 5.72
C ARG A 349 19.71 -4.06 5.67
N TYR A 350 18.40 -4.30 5.78
CA TYR A 350 17.84 -5.64 5.67
C TYR A 350 17.91 -6.20 4.24
N LEU A 351 18.16 -5.37 3.24
CA LEU A 351 18.39 -5.76 1.85
C LEU A 351 19.87 -5.91 1.50
N ASP A 352 20.81 -5.61 2.39
CA ASP A 352 22.26 -5.69 2.12
C ASP A 352 22.66 -7.10 1.63
N SER A 353 21.98 -8.15 2.10
CA SER A 353 22.20 -9.54 1.64
C SER A 353 21.81 -9.80 0.17
N LEU A 354 20.95 -8.96 -0.41
CA LEU A 354 20.54 -9.02 -1.82
C LEU A 354 21.25 -7.99 -2.69
N LEU A 355 21.55 -6.82 -2.12
CA LEU A 355 22.12 -5.70 -2.84
C LEU A 355 23.65 -5.73 -2.87
N ILE A 356 24.30 -6.29 -1.84
CA ILE A 356 25.75 -6.21 -1.65
C ILE A 356 26.39 -7.60 -1.63
N ASP A 357 25.82 -8.55 -0.88
CA ASP A 357 26.41 -9.87 -0.72
C ASP A 357 26.42 -10.65 -2.04
N GLN A 358 27.58 -11.18 -2.42
CA GLN A 358 27.74 -11.98 -3.64
C GLN A 358 27.33 -13.45 -3.44
N LYS A 359 26.02 -13.68 -3.27
CA LYS A 359 25.44 -15.01 -3.02
C LYS A 359 24.54 -15.47 -4.15
N CYS A 360 24.40 -16.79 -4.29
CA CYS A 360 23.46 -17.35 -5.25
C CYS A 360 22.03 -16.88 -4.97
N ARG A 361 21.36 -16.39 -6.01
CA ARG A 361 19.99 -15.86 -5.91
C ARG A 361 18.93 -16.95 -6.01
N LEU A 362 19.28 -18.10 -6.55
CA LEU A 362 18.47 -19.32 -6.51
C LEU A 362 18.91 -20.21 -5.34
N GLU A 363 18.62 -21.51 -5.41
CA GLU A 363 19.22 -22.53 -4.55
C GLU A 363 20.71 -22.71 -4.90
N GLU A 364 21.55 -22.97 -3.90
CA GLU A 364 23.01 -22.90 -4.03
C GLU A 364 23.56 -23.93 -5.04
N ASP A 365 22.93 -25.10 -5.09
CA ASP A 365 23.16 -26.17 -6.05
C ASP A 365 22.91 -25.76 -7.52
N VAL A 366 21.92 -24.89 -7.76
CA VAL A 366 21.62 -24.35 -9.09
C VAL A 366 22.76 -23.46 -9.59
N CYS A 367 23.37 -22.64 -8.72
CA CYS A 367 24.50 -21.81 -9.14
C CYS A 367 25.80 -22.60 -9.31
N ASP A 368 25.99 -23.68 -8.56
CA ASP A 368 27.18 -24.51 -8.65
C ASP A 368 27.20 -25.36 -9.92
N THR A 369 26.04 -25.66 -10.48
CA THR A 369 25.84 -26.42 -11.72
C THR A 369 25.87 -25.57 -12.99
N ILE A 370 26.01 -24.24 -12.89
CA ILE A 370 26.12 -23.36 -14.06
C ILE A 370 27.36 -23.71 -14.87
N VAL A 371 27.13 -24.02 -16.15
CA VAL A 371 28.17 -24.17 -17.16
C VAL A 371 28.66 -22.77 -17.53
N GLU A 372 29.91 -22.47 -17.21
CA GLU A 372 30.53 -21.20 -17.59
C GLU A 372 30.83 -21.21 -19.09
N VAL A 373 30.28 -20.24 -19.80
CA VAL A 373 30.46 -20.08 -21.24
C VAL A 373 31.04 -18.69 -21.48
N PRO A 374 32.39 -18.55 -21.53
CA PRO A 374 33.04 -17.24 -21.64
C PRO A 374 32.62 -16.43 -22.87
N SER A 375 32.22 -17.09 -23.96
CA SER A 375 31.80 -16.44 -25.20
C SER A 375 30.48 -15.67 -25.09
N ILE A 376 29.64 -16.01 -24.11
CA ILE A 376 28.38 -15.30 -23.84
C ILE A 376 28.41 -14.55 -22.50
N GLU A 377 29.60 -14.45 -21.89
CA GLU A 377 29.84 -13.76 -20.62
C GLU A 377 28.98 -14.28 -19.44
N VAL A 378 28.45 -15.51 -19.50
CA VAL A 378 27.73 -16.11 -18.37
C VAL A 378 28.73 -16.83 -17.48
N THR A 379 28.99 -16.27 -16.29
CA THR A 379 29.90 -16.83 -15.29
C THR A 379 29.23 -16.96 -13.94
N LYS A 380 29.78 -17.82 -13.06
CA LYS A 380 29.29 -17.95 -11.68
C LYS A 380 29.36 -16.65 -10.89
N ASN A 381 30.30 -15.76 -11.23
CA ASN A 381 30.45 -14.46 -10.56
C ASN A 381 29.35 -13.48 -10.98
N ILE A 382 28.93 -13.51 -12.25
CA ILE A 382 27.90 -12.61 -12.76
C ILE A 382 26.54 -12.89 -12.13
N VAL A 383 26.12 -14.15 -12.04
CA VAL A 383 24.84 -14.50 -11.39
C VAL A 383 24.83 -14.25 -9.87
N LYS A 384 26.02 -14.03 -9.28
CA LYS A 384 26.21 -13.68 -7.87
C LYS A 384 26.34 -12.18 -7.64
N LEU A 385 26.26 -11.34 -8.67
CA LEU A 385 26.27 -9.88 -8.50
C LEU A 385 25.13 -9.42 -7.57
N GLY A 386 25.29 -8.21 -7.02
CA GLY A 386 24.19 -7.52 -6.34
C GLY A 386 23.00 -7.37 -7.28
N LEU A 387 21.78 -7.34 -6.73
CA LEU A 387 20.56 -7.30 -7.54
C LEU A 387 20.54 -6.12 -8.52
N ASN A 388 21.05 -4.96 -8.11
CA ASN A 388 21.06 -3.77 -8.96
C ASN A 388 22.04 -3.94 -10.12
N GLU A 389 23.26 -4.38 -9.82
CA GLU A 389 24.31 -4.61 -10.82
C GLU A 389 23.89 -5.70 -11.82
N LEU A 390 23.24 -6.77 -11.34
CA LEU A 390 22.73 -7.82 -12.22
C LEU A 390 21.62 -7.31 -13.15
N ILE A 391 20.74 -6.43 -12.66
CA ILE A 391 19.68 -5.83 -13.47
C ILE A 391 20.25 -4.81 -14.47
N GLU A 392 21.24 -4.02 -14.08
CA GLU A 392 21.95 -3.09 -14.97
C GLU A 392 22.62 -3.85 -16.11
N GLU A 393 23.38 -4.91 -15.82
CA GLU A 393 24.00 -5.75 -16.85
C GLU A 393 22.92 -6.39 -17.76
N PHE A 394 21.83 -6.88 -17.18
CA PHE A 394 20.70 -7.42 -17.95
C PHE A 394 20.12 -6.37 -18.92
N ILE A 395 19.91 -5.13 -18.46
CA ILE A 395 19.41 -4.00 -19.29
C ILE A 395 20.42 -3.65 -20.38
N ASP A 396 21.72 -3.61 -20.07
CA ASP A 396 22.76 -3.25 -21.04
C ASP A 396 22.84 -4.27 -22.18
N LYS A 397 22.70 -5.57 -21.89
CA LYS A 397 22.57 -6.60 -22.94
C LYS A 397 21.30 -6.44 -23.77
N ALA A 398 20.19 -6.03 -23.16
CA ALA A 398 18.95 -5.74 -23.88
C ALA A 398 19.13 -4.59 -24.88
N LYS A 399 19.75 -3.50 -24.42
CA LYS A 399 20.08 -2.32 -25.22
C LYS A 399 21.03 -2.68 -26.35
N ALA A 400 22.04 -3.51 -26.09
CA ALA A 400 22.98 -3.97 -27.10
C ALA A 400 22.27 -4.72 -28.24
N THR A 401 21.36 -5.65 -27.92
CA THR A 401 20.55 -6.33 -28.95
C THR A 401 19.62 -5.37 -29.68
N LEU A 402 18.96 -4.45 -28.96
CA LEU A 402 18.11 -3.44 -29.59
C LEU A 402 18.89 -2.59 -30.61
N TYR A 403 20.07 -2.10 -30.25
CA TYR A 403 20.91 -1.31 -31.15
C TYR A 403 21.51 -2.14 -32.30
N GLY A 404 21.79 -3.43 -32.04
CA GLY A 404 22.27 -4.38 -33.04
C GLY A 404 21.21 -4.90 -34.01
N SER A 405 19.92 -4.62 -33.77
CA SER A 405 18.81 -5.12 -34.61
C SER A 405 18.74 -4.48 -36.01
N HIS A 406 19.44 -3.37 -36.24
CA HIS A 406 19.46 -2.64 -37.52
C HIS A 406 18.08 -2.37 -38.14
N ILE A 407 17.04 -2.15 -37.31
CA ILE A 407 15.62 -1.94 -37.67
C ILE A 407 15.33 -1.09 -38.93
N ILE A 408 16.16 -0.07 -39.21
CA ILE A 408 15.99 0.82 -40.37
C ILE A 408 16.13 0.04 -41.69
N GLU A 409 17.03 -0.95 -41.71
CA GLU A 409 17.32 -1.77 -42.89
C GLU A 409 16.16 -2.72 -43.21
N PHE A 410 15.33 -3.05 -42.22
CA PHE A 410 14.21 -4.00 -42.31
C PHE A 410 12.85 -3.35 -42.63
N LYS A 411 12.77 -2.01 -42.69
CA LYS A 411 11.57 -1.27 -43.10
C LYS A 411 11.49 -1.08 -44.62
N ASN A 412 11.61 -2.18 -45.38
CA ASN A 412 11.48 -2.18 -46.84
C ASN A 412 10.35 -3.13 -47.28
N GLU A 413 9.79 -2.93 -48.48
CA GLU A 413 8.64 -3.72 -48.96
C GLU A 413 8.93 -5.22 -48.98
N ASP A 414 10.16 -5.62 -49.33
CA ASP A 414 10.57 -7.02 -49.38
C ASP A 414 10.53 -7.70 -48.01
N HIS A 415 10.90 -7.00 -46.94
CA HIS A 415 10.84 -7.52 -45.56
C HIS A 415 9.46 -7.34 -44.92
N MET A 416 8.70 -6.32 -45.31
CA MET A 416 7.34 -6.08 -44.80
C MET A 416 6.32 -7.07 -45.37
N TYR A 417 6.51 -7.51 -46.61
CA TYR A 417 5.58 -8.42 -47.32
C TYR A 417 6.20 -9.77 -47.67
N GLY A 418 7.50 -9.97 -47.42
CA GLY A 418 8.18 -11.25 -47.59
C GLY A 418 7.70 -12.29 -46.59
N SER A 419 7.72 -13.56 -46.97
CA SER A 419 7.31 -14.63 -46.06
C SER A 419 8.47 -15.01 -45.13
N ILE A 420 8.27 -14.94 -43.81
CA ILE A 420 9.20 -15.52 -42.82
C ILE A 420 9.46 -17.01 -43.05
N ILE A 421 8.58 -17.70 -43.78
CA ILE A 421 8.73 -19.13 -44.10
C ILE A 421 9.94 -19.38 -45.03
N GLU A 422 10.55 -18.35 -45.62
CA GLU A 422 11.86 -18.47 -46.28
C GLU A 422 13.05 -18.21 -45.34
N SER A 423 12.83 -18.08 -44.02
CA SER A 423 13.94 -18.08 -43.06
C SER A 423 14.65 -19.44 -43.11
N ASN A 424 15.79 -19.45 -43.81
CA ASN A 424 16.78 -20.52 -43.77
C ASN A 424 17.01 -20.88 -42.30
N LEU A 425 17.03 -22.17 -41.95
CA LEU A 425 17.37 -22.65 -40.59
C LEU A 425 18.61 -21.93 -40.03
N ASP A 426 19.56 -21.58 -40.90
CA ASP A 426 20.74 -20.78 -40.59
C ASP A 426 20.45 -19.39 -40.01
N PHE A 427 19.36 -18.72 -40.44
CA PHE A 427 18.93 -17.44 -39.89
C PHE A 427 18.45 -17.61 -38.45
N ILE A 428 17.58 -18.59 -38.21
CA ILE A 428 17.07 -18.89 -36.86
C ILE A 428 18.25 -19.26 -35.95
N LEU A 429 19.16 -20.12 -36.41
CA LEU A 429 20.36 -20.48 -35.66
C LEU A 429 21.24 -19.28 -35.33
N LYS A 430 21.39 -18.31 -36.25
CA LYS A 430 22.12 -17.06 -35.97
C LYS A 430 21.44 -16.20 -34.90
N CYS A 431 20.12 -16.13 -34.87
CA CYS A 431 19.39 -15.41 -33.82
C CYS A 431 19.64 -16.05 -32.44
N PHE A 432 19.74 -17.39 -32.37
CA PHE A 432 20.03 -18.12 -31.14
C PHE A 432 21.51 -18.12 -30.74
N ASP A 433 22.42 -17.76 -31.65
CA ASP A 433 23.85 -17.61 -31.38
C ASP A 433 24.22 -16.17 -30.95
N ASP A 434 23.25 -15.26 -30.83
CA ASP A 434 23.48 -13.92 -30.29
C ASP A 434 23.88 -14.00 -28.81
N GLY A 435 25.12 -13.61 -28.51
CA GLY A 435 25.69 -13.71 -27.17
C GLY A 435 24.94 -12.88 -26.12
N ASN A 436 24.37 -11.72 -26.52
CA ASN A 436 23.60 -10.88 -25.59
C ASN A 436 22.25 -11.52 -25.24
N PHE A 437 21.58 -12.12 -26.21
CA PHE A 437 20.36 -12.89 -25.98
C PHE A 437 20.62 -14.14 -25.13
N LEU A 438 21.66 -14.91 -25.44
CA LEU A 438 22.04 -16.08 -24.65
C LEU A 438 22.40 -15.70 -23.21
N PHE A 439 23.08 -14.57 -23.01
CA PHE A 439 23.32 -14.04 -21.68
C PHE A 439 22.02 -13.80 -20.94
N GLN A 440 21.09 -13.06 -21.53
CA GLN A 440 19.81 -12.74 -20.90
C GLN A 440 18.98 -13.98 -20.63
N PHE A 441 18.91 -14.89 -21.59
CA PHE A 441 18.17 -16.13 -21.45
C PHE A 441 18.63 -16.94 -20.23
N ASN A 442 19.95 -17.04 -20.04
CA ASN A 442 20.55 -17.75 -18.91
C ASN A 442 20.48 -16.98 -17.58
N THR A 443 20.42 -15.64 -17.60
CA THR A 443 20.41 -14.82 -16.38
C THR A 443 19.00 -14.41 -15.91
N ALA A 444 17.99 -14.47 -16.77
CA ALA A 444 16.62 -14.02 -16.47
C ALA A 444 16.03 -14.71 -15.23
N ASP A 445 16.18 -16.02 -15.10
CA ASP A 445 15.64 -16.76 -13.95
C ASP A 445 16.38 -16.40 -12.64
N HIS A 446 17.67 -16.05 -12.71
CA HIS A 446 18.42 -15.55 -11.55
C HIS A 446 17.95 -14.16 -11.12
N VAL A 447 17.72 -13.25 -12.07
CA VAL A 447 17.17 -11.91 -11.80
C VAL A 447 15.79 -12.03 -11.16
N ILE A 448 14.91 -12.87 -11.72
CA ILE A 448 13.57 -13.12 -11.21
C ILE A 448 13.62 -13.72 -9.80
N GLY A 449 14.49 -14.70 -9.55
CA GLY A 449 14.67 -15.29 -8.24
C GLY A 449 15.14 -14.26 -7.20
N ALA A 450 16.06 -13.38 -7.61
CA ALA A 450 16.54 -12.28 -6.77
C ALA A 450 15.44 -11.25 -6.47
N LEU A 451 14.63 -10.89 -7.47
CA LEU A 451 13.45 -10.02 -7.30
C LEU A 451 12.40 -10.65 -6.39
N THR A 452 12.18 -11.96 -6.47
CA THR A 452 11.24 -12.67 -5.60
C THR A 452 11.69 -12.60 -4.14
N LYS A 453 12.96 -12.90 -3.87
CA LYS A 453 13.55 -12.74 -2.53
C LYS A 453 13.49 -11.29 -2.04
N PHE A 454 13.68 -10.32 -2.94
CA PHE A 454 13.58 -8.90 -2.61
C PHE A 454 12.16 -8.52 -2.20
N ASP A 455 11.17 -8.93 -2.99
CA ASP A 455 9.76 -8.65 -2.74
C ASP A 455 9.34 -9.31 -1.42
N ASP A 456 9.73 -10.57 -1.17
CA ASP A 456 9.46 -11.28 0.08
C ASP A 456 10.04 -10.56 1.31
N LEU A 457 11.31 -10.12 1.25
CA LEU A 457 11.93 -9.36 2.35
C LEU A 457 11.23 -8.01 2.59
N LEU A 458 10.83 -7.32 1.52
CA LEU A 458 10.04 -6.09 1.65
C LEU A 458 8.67 -6.36 2.27
N TYR A 459 7.96 -7.38 1.79
CA TYR A 459 6.64 -7.74 2.30
C TYR A 459 6.71 -8.14 3.77
N ASP A 460 7.70 -8.92 4.19
CA ASP A 460 7.88 -9.30 5.58
C ASP A 460 8.14 -8.08 6.47
N ASN A 461 8.98 -7.15 6.01
CA ASN A 461 9.27 -5.91 6.75
C ASN A 461 8.02 -5.01 6.83
N LEU A 462 7.33 -4.81 5.70
CA LEU A 462 6.08 -4.04 5.64
C LEU A 462 5.01 -4.67 6.52
N PHE A 463 4.86 -6.00 6.51
CA PHE A 463 3.88 -6.70 7.32
C PHE A 463 4.20 -6.58 8.82
N GLN A 464 5.47 -6.71 9.21
CA GLN A 464 5.90 -6.47 10.59
C GLN A 464 5.64 -5.02 11.02
N SER A 465 5.93 -4.06 10.13
CA SER A 465 5.65 -2.64 10.36
C SER A 465 4.15 -2.39 10.51
N LEU A 466 3.32 -2.89 9.60
CA LEU A 466 1.85 -2.79 9.65
C LEU A 466 1.27 -3.43 10.90
N LYS A 467 1.76 -4.61 11.31
CA LYS A 467 1.35 -5.27 12.55
C LYS A 467 1.67 -4.41 13.77
N SER A 468 2.87 -3.83 13.80
CA SER A 468 3.30 -2.92 14.86
C SER A 468 2.43 -1.65 14.89
N VAL A 469 2.20 -1.01 13.74
CA VAL A 469 1.37 0.18 13.58
C VAL A 469 -0.09 -0.09 13.99
N SER A 470 -0.66 -1.22 13.58
CA SER A 470 -2.01 -1.63 13.98
C SER A 470 -2.13 -1.77 15.50
N LEU A 471 -1.12 -2.39 16.14
CA LEU A 471 -1.06 -2.55 17.58
C LEU A 471 -0.95 -1.18 18.29
N TYR A 472 -0.10 -0.27 17.76
CA TYR A 472 -0.03 1.11 18.26
C TYR A 472 -1.36 1.86 18.08
N LEU A 473 -2.07 1.67 16.97
CA LEU A 473 -3.37 2.31 16.74
C LEU A 473 -4.39 1.89 17.80
N VAL A 474 -4.44 0.60 18.15
CA VAL A 474 -5.28 0.11 19.26
C VAL A 474 -4.92 0.78 20.57
N PHE A 475 -3.62 0.90 20.90
CA PHE A 475 -3.18 1.61 22.11
C PHE A 475 -3.53 3.10 22.10
N ILE A 476 -3.44 3.77 20.93
CA ILE A 476 -3.82 5.17 20.77
C ILE A 476 -5.32 5.34 21.01
N VAL A 477 -6.17 4.44 20.50
CA VAL A 477 -7.62 4.49 20.74
C VAL A 477 -7.95 4.29 22.23
N ILE A 478 -7.31 3.32 22.89
CA ILE A 478 -7.49 3.09 24.33
C ILE A 478 -7.01 4.31 25.13
N GLY A 479 -5.81 4.82 24.84
CA GLY A 479 -5.25 6.01 25.49
C GLY A 479 -6.11 7.26 25.27
N GLY A 480 -6.60 7.48 24.05
CA GLY A 480 -7.52 8.55 23.70
C GLY A 480 -8.83 8.46 24.49
N THR A 481 -9.38 7.25 24.64
CA THR A 481 -10.59 7.02 25.44
C THR A 481 -10.36 7.36 26.92
N ILE A 482 -9.23 6.94 27.50
CA ILE A 482 -8.85 7.27 28.89
C ILE A 482 -8.69 8.78 29.06
N LEU A 483 -8.04 9.48 28.11
CA LEU A 483 -7.87 10.93 28.17
C LEU A 483 -9.22 11.66 28.12
N ILE A 484 -10.17 11.18 27.34
CA ILE A 484 -11.54 11.73 27.31
C ILE A 484 -12.22 11.55 28.66
N ILE A 485 -12.12 10.38 29.29
CA ILE A 485 -12.68 10.12 30.63
C ILE A 485 -12.08 11.06 31.69
N ILE A 486 -10.75 11.25 31.67
CA ILE A 486 -10.05 12.16 32.58
C ILE A 486 -10.51 13.61 32.33
N SER A 487 -10.60 14.03 31.07
CA SER A 487 -11.07 15.36 30.69
C SER A 487 -12.48 15.62 31.21
N PHE A 488 -13.38 14.64 31.07
CA PHE A 488 -14.72 14.70 31.62
C PHE A 488 -14.71 14.86 33.14
N PHE A 489 -13.91 14.08 33.87
CA PHE A 489 -13.82 14.15 35.33
C PHE A 489 -13.26 15.49 35.82
N ILE A 490 -12.23 16.02 35.16
CA ILE A 490 -11.66 17.35 35.45
C ILE A 490 -12.70 18.44 35.18
N THR A 491 -13.42 18.34 34.07
CA THR A 491 -14.48 19.29 33.70
C THR A 491 -15.57 19.29 34.75
N TYR A 492 -16.06 18.11 35.14
CA TYR A 492 -17.06 17.96 36.20
C TYR A 492 -16.59 18.56 37.53
N ARG A 493 -15.36 18.28 37.94
CA ARG A 493 -14.78 18.87 39.17
C ARG A 493 -14.67 20.39 39.07
N THR A 494 -14.29 20.91 37.91
CA THR A 494 -14.17 22.36 37.66
C THR A 494 -15.55 23.02 37.73
N ILE A 495 -16.58 22.41 37.14
CA ILE A 495 -17.97 22.86 37.24
C ILE A 495 -18.40 22.89 38.71
N LYS A 496 -18.15 21.82 39.46
CA LYS A 496 -18.52 21.75 40.89
C LYS A 496 -17.83 22.84 41.70
N LEU A 497 -16.51 22.99 41.58
CA LEU A 497 -15.76 24.06 42.26
C LEU A 497 -16.26 25.45 41.87
N THR A 498 -16.53 25.66 40.59
CA THR A 498 -17.06 26.94 40.11
C THR A 498 -18.45 27.21 40.70
N SER A 499 -19.31 26.19 40.75
CA SER A 499 -20.62 26.26 41.38
C SER A 499 -20.52 26.56 42.88
N ASP A 500 -19.58 25.92 43.58
CA ASP A 500 -19.34 26.17 45.01
C ASP A 500 -18.87 27.61 45.23
N THR A 501 -17.90 28.10 44.43
CA THR A 501 -17.45 29.50 44.51
C THR A 501 -18.54 30.50 44.15
N LEU A 502 -19.42 30.17 43.20
CA LEU A 502 -20.58 30.98 42.86
C LEU A 502 -21.57 31.03 44.03
N ASN A 503 -21.85 29.89 44.66
CA ASN A 503 -22.72 29.83 45.84
C ASN A 503 -22.14 30.62 47.03
N GLU A 504 -20.84 30.50 47.31
CA GLU A 504 -20.17 31.29 48.35
C GLU A 504 -20.29 32.80 48.07
N LEU A 505 -20.07 33.18 46.82
CA LEU A 505 -20.13 34.56 46.37
C LEU A 505 -21.57 35.11 46.40
N VAL A 506 -22.56 34.29 46.06
CA VAL A 506 -23.99 34.61 46.25
C VAL A 506 -24.33 34.75 47.73
N ASN A 507 -23.89 33.82 48.59
CA ASN A 507 -24.11 33.91 50.03
C ASN A 507 -23.49 35.18 50.61
N MET A 508 -22.30 35.57 50.17
CA MET A 508 -21.65 36.81 50.60
C MET A 508 -22.48 38.05 50.23
N ILE A 509 -23.10 38.06 49.06
CA ILE A 509 -24.02 39.14 48.64
C ILE A 509 -25.25 39.19 49.57
N PHE A 510 -25.82 38.04 49.93
CA PHE A 510 -27.01 37.95 50.78
C PHE A 510 -26.77 38.27 52.27
N ILE A 511 -25.51 38.28 52.72
CA ILE A 511 -25.16 38.68 54.09
C ILE A 511 -25.18 40.21 54.26
N ILE A 512 -25.16 40.96 53.17
CA ILE A 512 -25.18 42.42 53.22
C ILE A 512 -26.58 42.89 53.64
N PRO A 513 -26.70 43.74 54.68
CA PRO A 513 -28.00 44.18 55.17
C PRO A 513 -28.84 44.84 54.08
N THR A 514 -30.14 44.53 54.03
CA THR A 514 -31.09 45.10 53.06
C THR A 514 -31.14 46.63 53.09
N SER A 515 -30.83 47.24 54.24
CA SER A 515 -30.68 48.69 54.39
C SER A 515 -29.50 49.25 53.58
N THR A 516 -28.36 48.57 53.57
CA THR A 516 -27.18 48.93 52.77
C THR A 516 -27.43 48.69 51.29
N ILE A 517 -28.11 47.59 50.94
CA ILE A 517 -28.50 47.27 49.56
C ILE A 517 -29.39 48.37 48.97
N ASN A 518 -30.39 48.83 49.72
CA ASN A 518 -31.33 49.87 49.26
C ASN A 518 -30.70 51.29 49.19
N MET A 519 -29.59 51.54 49.89
CA MET A 519 -28.88 52.82 49.83
C MET A 519 -28.01 52.99 48.58
N ILE A 520 -27.59 51.89 47.95
CA ILE A 520 -26.70 51.91 46.77
C ILE A 520 -27.47 51.34 45.58
N PRO A 521 -28.06 52.18 44.71
CA PRO A 521 -28.90 51.72 43.60
C PRO A 521 -28.22 50.72 42.66
N GLN A 522 -26.91 50.90 42.41
CA GLN A 522 -26.09 49.99 41.60
C GLN A 522 -25.95 48.60 42.25
N PHE A 523 -25.96 48.54 43.58
CA PHE A 523 -25.87 47.31 44.36
C PHE A 523 -27.19 46.53 44.31
N LYS A 524 -28.30 47.22 44.54
CA LYS A 524 -29.65 46.67 44.41
C LYS A 524 -29.91 46.13 43.00
N ARG A 525 -29.56 46.90 41.97
CA ARG A 525 -29.70 46.50 40.57
C ARG A 525 -28.89 45.26 40.24
N PHE A 526 -27.64 45.18 40.69
CA PHE A 526 -26.84 43.98 40.47
C PHE A 526 -27.45 42.73 41.12
N ILE A 527 -28.09 42.85 42.28
CA ILE A 527 -28.81 41.73 42.92
C ILE A 527 -30.05 41.33 42.11
N GLU A 528 -30.79 42.31 41.60
CA GLU A 528 -32.04 42.07 40.85
C GLU A 528 -31.80 41.57 39.41
N THR A 529 -30.75 42.04 38.73
CA THR A 529 -30.53 41.78 37.28
C THR A 529 -29.19 41.12 36.94
N GLY A 530 -28.23 41.04 37.87
CA GLY A 530 -26.88 40.54 37.60
C GLY A 530 -26.02 41.48 36.73
N SER A 531 -26.44 42.73 36.51
CA SER A 531 -25.70 43.74 35.74
C SER A 531 -25.55 45.08 36.49
N PHE A 532 -24.47 45.81 36.18
CA PHE A 532 -24.22 47.17 36.73
C PHE A 532 -24.64 48.29 35.78
N GLU A 533 -24.86 47.96 34.51
CA GLU A 533 -25.14 48.93 33.44
C GLU A 533 -26.66 49.00 33.18
N GLU A 534 -27.13 50.21 32.88
CA GLU A 534 -28.37 50.40 32.10
C GLU A 534 -28.09 49.89 30.69
N GLU A 535 -28.81 48.85 30.27
CA GLU A 535 -29.02 48.68 28.83
C GLU A 535 -29.84 49.85 28.31
#